data_AF-A0A969TYQ4-F1
#
_entry.id   AF-A0A969TYQ4-F1
#
_cell.length_a   1.000
_cell.length_b   1.000
_cell.length_c   1.000
_cell.angle_alpha   90.00
_cell.angle_beta   90.00
_cell.angle_gamma   90.00
#
_symmetry.space_group_name_H-M   'P 1'
#
loop_
_entity.id
_entity.type
_entity.pdbx_description
1 polymer ?
#
loop_
_entity_poly.entity_id
_entity_poly.type
_entity_poly.pdbx_seq_one_letter_code
_entity_poly.pdbx_strand_id
1 'polypeptide(L)'
;MLESKKENFLKSWLLKISRQGALRMTIAGAATGVATVVLASSYALTRPCVIGKCSAIPQAQQLATQALDRISVSSDEQEIVSAKQQLDEAIETLNAIPGWSNHRNEAQTLVKDYQHDSNSLKTILDATQTADRAVLLVQTSSYQWEEMRSLWQNAIVTLQPLLSDRQWQAIAQVKIYDYQKNLDALQNRRYAQNNASVKLKNSQGSRTSSTNAPKFRANGFRLANSLLELANCPPTPKRNFSSNKCLSRNSATHRNYTAELLSAGMRQRQEESATNLYQRAVEQAKRAKNAEKKQQWSAAASDWRIALTYIKQVPRQTFQYRQAEPLLATYTLALNRAMKYQQTDSILAKICHKDSNICSYIMNERAIEVQLTSTYTKTVWETALQARANGNVEIQIDLLNRLSSLESTLQNFSNNIGKRVEVYNSDKRLLTIYEPTK
;
A
#
# COMPACT_ATOMS: atom_id res chain seq x y z
N MET A 1 13.07 -17.93 -34.69
CA MET A 1 12.54 -18.01 -36.08
C MET A 1 11.59 -16.86 -36.45
N LEU A 2 11.49 -15.78 -35.66
CA LEU A 2 10.70 -14.59 -35.98
C LEU A 2 11.54 -13.31 -36.16
N GLU A 3 12.85 -13.35 -35.91
CA GLU A 3 13.77 -12.23 -36.18
C GLU A 3 14.36 -12.22 -37.60
N SER A 4 14.41 -13.36 -38.30
CA SER A 4 14.96 -13.44 -39.66
C SER A 4 14.04 -12.84 -40.75
N LYS A 5 12.75 -12.61 -40.46
CA LYS A 5 11.79 -12.03 -41.44
C LYS A 5 11.76 -10.49 -41.45
N LYS A 6 12.26 -9.80 -40.42
CA LYS A 6 12.25 -8.33 -40.37
C LYS A 6 13.40 -7.68 -41.13
N GLU A 7 14.59 -8.32 -41.19
CA GLU A 7 15.73 -7.78 -41.94
C GLU A 7 15.56 -7.85 -43.47
N ASN A 8 14.85 -8.85 -43.98
CA ASN A 8 14.61 -9.00 -45.42
C ASN A 8 13.57 -8.01 -45.97
N PHE A 9 12.66 -7.51 -45.13
CA PHE A 9 11.67 -6.50 -45.54
C PHE A 9 12.30 -5.10 -45.65
N LEU A 10 13.23 -4.75 -44.75
CA LEU A 10 13.94 -3.46 -44.75
C LEU A 10 14.96 -3.34 -45.90
N LYS A 11 15.62 -4.45 -46.30
CA LYS A 11 16.53 -4.46 -47.47
C LYS A 11 15.79 -4.37 -48.82
N SER A 12 14.57 -4.92 -48.92
CA SER A 12 13.74 -4.84 -50.13
C SER A 12 13.16 -3.43 -50.37
N TRP A 13 12.85 -2.71 -49.29
CA TRP A 13 12.28 -1.36 -49.38
C TRP A 13 13.33 -0.28 -49.74
N LEU A 14 14.57 -0.41 -49.25
CA LEU A 14 15.65 0.55 -49.52
C LEU A 14 16.24 0.44 -50.95
N LEU A 15 16.10 -0.71 -51.62
CA LEU A 15 16.57 -0.90 -53.01
C LEU A 15 15.59 -0.37 -54.08
N LYS A 16 14.39 0.05 -53.69
CA LYS A 16 13.35 0.53 -54.62
C LYS A 16 13.30 2.06 -54.75
N ILE A 17 13.98 2.79 -53.87
CA ILE A 17 14.01 4.27 -53.86
C ILE A 17 15.27 4.84 -54.58
N SER A 18 16.32 4.04 -54.79
CA SER A 18 17.56 4.51 -55.44
C SER A 18 17.60 4.41 -56.97
N ARG A 19 16.49 4.07 -57.64
CA ARG A 19 16.47 3.74 -59.10
C ARG A 19 15.68 4.69 -60.00
N GLN A 20 15.26 5.87 -59.52
CA GLN A 20 14.52 6.84 -60.34
C GLN A 20 15.09 8.28 -60.36
N GLY A 21 16.38 8.45 -60.11
CA GLY A 21 16.99 9.78 -60.19
C GLY A 21 18.46 9.74 -60.57
N ALA A 22 18.78 9.59 -61.87
CA ALA A 22 20.03 10.07 -62.45
C ALA A 22 19.96 10.06 -63.99
N LEU A 23 19.75 11.25 -64.55
CA LEU A 23 20.44 11.82 -65.72
C LEU A 23 20.71 10.93 -66.96
N ARG A 24 20.09 11.32 -68.07
CA ARG A 24 20.79 11.46 -69.35
C ARG A 24 20.45 12.81 -69.98
N MET A 25 21.38 13.74 -69.87
CA MET A 25 21.50 14.88 -70.80
C MET A 25 22.01 14.34 -72.14
N THR A 26 21.33 14.70 -73.22
CA THR A 26 21.97 14.94 -74.52
C THR A 26 21.31 16.15 -75.18
N ILE A 27 22.16 17.10 -75.55
CA ILE A 27 21.90 18.37 -76.22
C ILE A 27 21.56 18.12 -77.70
N ALA A 28 20.54 18.80 -78.24
CA ALA A 28 20.52 19.33 -79.61
C ALA A 28 19.24 20.16 -79.83
N GLY A 29 19.37 21.33 -80.46
CA GLY A 29 18.24 21.99 -81.13
C GLY A 29 18.10 23.47 -80.80
N ALA A 30 18.59 24.30 -81.71
CA ALA A 30 18.54 25.75 -81.68
C ALA A 30 17.14 26.34 -81.94
N ALA A 31 17.04 27.64 -81.65
CA ALA A 31 16.05 28.62 -82.13
C ALA A 31 14.80 28.87 -81.29
N THR A 32 14.54 30.17 -81.08
CA THR A 32 13.42 30.85 -80.40
C THR A 32 13.54 30.86 -78.87
N GLY A 33 13.68 31.97 -78.17
CA GLY A 33 13.39 33.36 -78.49
C GLY A 33 12.55 33.94 -77.36
N VAL A 34 13.19 34.50 -76.32
CA VAL A 34 12.69 35.53 -75.37
C VAL A 34 11.34 35.27 -74.62
N ALA A 35 10.61 34.18 -74.84
CA ALA A 35 9.26 33.99 -74.31
C ALA A 35 9.14 33.07 -73.07
N THR A 36 10.22 32.43 -72.61
CA THR A 36 10.16 31.50 -71.46
C THR A 36 10.32 32.17 -70.10
N VAL A 37 10.82 33.41 -70.04
CA VAL A 37 10.88 34.18 -68.77
C VAL A 37 9.51 34.83 -68.45
N VAL A 38 8.66 35.08 -69.46
CA VAL A 38 7.34 35.69 -69.27
C VAL A 38 6.26 34.67 -68.85
N LEU A 39 6.36 33.40 -69.28
CA LEU A 39 5.36 32.38 -68.92
C LEU A 39 5.58 31.76 -67.52
N ALA A 40 6.82 31.80 -67.01
CA ALA A 40 7.08 31.44 -65.61
C ALA A 40 6.63 32.55 -64.64
N SER A 41 6.63 33.82 -65.08
CA SER A 41 6.15 34.95 -64.26
C SER A 41 4.61 35.05 -64.20
N SER A 42 3.87 34.61 -65.22
CA SER A 42 2.40 34.61 -65.18
C SER A 42 1.80 33.51 -64.29
N TYR A 43 2.39 32.31 -64.24
CA TYR A 43 1.92 31.22 -63.36
C TYR A 43 2.25 31.45 -61.88
N ALA A 44 3.28 32.26 -61.59
CA ALA A 44 3.51 32.77 -60.25
C ALA A 44 2.37 33.72 -59.84
N LEU A 45 1.92 34.60 -60.76
CA LEU A 45 0.91 35.62 -60.50
C LEU A 45 -0.52 35.12 -60.26
N THR A 46 -0.82 33.85 -60.60
CA THR A 46 -2.15 33.26 -60.42
C THR A 46 -2.36 32.61 -59.04
N ARG A 47 -1.33 32.56 -58.17
CA ARG A 47 -1.51 32.00 -56.82
C ARG A 47 -2.38 32.92 -55.95
N PRO A 48 -3.34 32.37 -55.18
CA PRO A 48 -4.03 33.13 -54.15
C PRO A 48 -2.97 33.69 -53.19
N CYS A 49 -3.10 34.96 -52.79
CA CYS A 49 -2.12 35.78 -52.05
C CYS A 49 -1.13 36.62 -52.90
N VAL A 50 -1.26 36.64 -54.23
CA VAL A 50 -0.40 37.44 -55.11
C VAL A 50 -1.09 38.69 -55.64
N ILE A 51 -2.31 38.53 -56.17
CA ILE A 51 -3.18 39.61 -56.60
C ILE A 51 -4.53 39.36 -55.92
N GLY A 52 -4.87 40.16 -54.91
CA GLY A 52 -6.16 40.08 -54.18
C GLY A 52 -6.08 39.46 -52.78
N LYS A 53 -7.24 39.04 -52.25
CA LYS A 53 -7.41 38.58 -50.86
C LYS A 53 -6.68 37.25 -50.61
N CYS A 54 -5.80 37.20 -49.61
CA CYS A 54 -5.10 35.99 -49.19
C CYS A 54 -5.94 35.20 -48.18
N SER A 55 -6.53 34.06 -48.60
CA SER A 55 -7.33 33.21 -47.70
C SER A 55 -6.49 32.36 -46.73
N ALA A 56 -5.20 32.20 -47.00
CA ALA A 56 -4.29 31.41 -46.18
C ALA A 56 -4.08 32.02 -44.78
N ILE A 57 -4.03 33.35 -44.65
CA ILE A 57 -3.88 34.04 -43.36
C ILE A 57 -5.09 33.80 -42.44
N PRO A 58 -6.35 34.11 -42.83
CA PRO A 58 -7.49 33.88 -41.96
C PRO A 58 -7.71 32.39 -41.67
N GLN A 59 -7.38 31.49 -42.60
CA GLN A 59 -7.41 30.05 -42.35
C GLN A 59 -6.41 29.64 -41.26
N ALA A 60 -5.16 30.10 -41.35
CA ALA A 60 -4.12 29.82 -40.36
C ALA A 60 -4.45 30.44 -38.99
N GLN A 61 -5.00 31.66 -38.96
CA GLN A 61 -5.51 32.28 -37.73
C GLN A 61 -6.65 31.48 -37.11
N GLN A 62 -7.60 31.01 -37.91
CA GLN A 62 -8.69 30.17 -37.40
C GLN A 62 -8.16 28.87 -36.79
N LEU A 63 -7.21 28.19 -37.44
CA LEU A 63 -6.57 26.99 -36.91
C LEU A 63 -5.86 27.28 -35.58
N ALA A 64 -5.08 28.37 -35.51
CA ALA A 64 -4.36 28.76 -34.30
C ALA A 64 -5.31 29.14 -33.16
N THR A 65 -6.35 29.93 -33.41
CA THR A 65 -7.36 30.26 -32.39
C THR A 65 -8.07 29.02 -31.89
N GLN A 66 -8.48 28.11 -32.78
CA GLN A 66 -9.11 26.85 -32.38
C GLN A 66 -8.18 25.97 -31.54
N ALA A 67 -6.89 25.96 -31.84
CA ALA A 67 -5.89 25.24 -31.08
C ALA A 67 -5.72 25.83 -29.68
N LEU A 68 -5.48 27.14 -29.59
CA LEU A 68 -5.11 27.81 -28.34
C LEU A 68 -6.29 28.02 -27.37
N ASP A 69 -7.49 28.32 -27.88
CA ASP A 69 -8.68 28.53 -27.04
C ASP A 69 -9.13 27.25 -26.30
N ARG A 70 -8.75 26.09 -26.83
CA ARG A 70 -9.06 24.78 -26.25
C ARG A 70 -8.07 24.36 -25.17
N ILE A 71 -6.87 24.94 -25.16
CA ILE A 71 -5.85 24.56 -24.20
C ILE A 71 -6.08 25.28 -22.88
N SER A 72 -6.21 24.48 -21.83
CA SER A 72 -6.40 24.94 -20.47
C SER A 72 -5.43 24.23 -19.52
N VAL A 73 -5.40 24.68 -18.27
CA VAL A 73 -4.61 24.07 -17.19
C VAL A 73 -4.92 22.59 -16.99
N SER A 74 -6.15 22.15 -17.32
CA SER A 74 -6.61 20.77 -17.17
C SER A 74 -6.57 19.95 -18.46
N SER A 75 -6.00 20.48 -19.56
CA SER A 75 -5.98 19.77 -20.84
C SER A 75 -5.18 18.48 -20.77
N ASP A 76 -5.72 17.43 -21.38
CA ASP A 76 -5.07 16.14 -21.44
C ASP A 76 -3.98 16.10 -22.54
N GLU A 77 -3.20 15.01 -22.57
CA GLU A 77 -2.10 14.87 -23.52
C GLU A 77 -2.57 14.90 -24.98
N GLN A 78 -3.75 14.35 -25.25
CA GLN A 78 -4.29 14.24 -26.60
C GLN A 78 -4.78 15.59 -27.14
N GLU A 79 -5.38 16.42 -26.27
CA GLU A 79 -5.72 17.80 -26.56
C GLU A 79 -4.47 18.63 -26.90
N ILE A 80 -3.39 18.49 -26.12
CA ILE A 80 -2.12 19.18 -26.35
C ILE A 80 -1.49 18.75 -27.68
N VAL A 81 -1.48 17.46 -27.99
CA VAL A 81 -0.98 16.92 -29.28
C VAL A 81 -1.81 17.48 -30.44
N SER A 82 -3.14 17.49 -30.33
CA SER A 82 -4.02 18.00 -31.38
C SER A 82 -3.84 19.50 -31.61
N ALA A 83 -3.71 20.30 -30.54
CA ALA A 83 -3.47 21.74 -30.66
C ALA A 83 -2.11 22.03 -31.30
N LYS A 84 -1.07 21.27 -30.95
CA LYS A 84 0.24 21.40 -31.60
C LYS A 84 0.16 21.10 -33.10
N GLN A 85 -0.53 20.03 -33.50
CA GLN A 85 -0.71 19.68 -34.92
C GLN A 85 -1.43 20.79 -35.70
N GLN A 86 -2.45 21.41 -35.11
CA GLN A 86 -3.17 22.53 -35.73
C GLN A 86 -2.29 23.77 -35.89
N LEU A 87 -1.40 24.05 -34.92
CA LEU A 87 -0.41 25.13 -35.06
C LEU A 87 0.64 24.81 -36.13
N ASP A 88 1.10 23.57 -36.22
CA ASP A 88 2.04 23.13 -37.26
C ASP A 88 1.41 23.28 -38.66
N GLU A 89 0.14 22.89 -38.83
CA GLU A 89 -0.62 23.07 -40.07
C GLU A 89 -0.83 24.55 -40.42
N ALA A 90 -1.09 25.40 -39.42
CA ALA A 90 -1.17 26.85 -39.59
C ALA A 90 0.18 27.45 -40.07
N ILE A 91 1.30 26.98 -39.50
CA ILE A 91 2.65 27.39 -39.89
C ILE A 91 2.95 26.96 -41.35
N GLU A 92 2.63 25.72 -41.72
CA GLU A 92 2.81 25.22 -43.08
C GLU A 92 1.98 26.02 -44.10
N THR A 93 0.72 26.32 -43.74
CA THR A 93 -0.19 27.14 -44.55
C THR A 93 0.39 28.54 -44.81
N LEU A 94 0.98 29.18 -43.80
CA LEU A 94 1.61 30.49 -43.93
C LEU A 94 2.94 30.45 -44.67
N ASN A 95 3.74 29.38 -44.50
CA ASN A 95 5.01 29.22 -45.20
C ASN A 95 4.86 29.00 -46.71
N ALA A 96 3.71 28.49 -47.16
CA ALA A 96 3.38 28.36 -48.57
C ALA A 96 3.19 29.72 -49.30
N ILE A 97 3.03 30.83 -48.56
CA ILE A 97 2.94 32.18 -49.12
C ILE A 97 4.29 32.59 -49.71
N PRO A 98 4.37 32.89 -51.02
CA PRO A 98 5.62 33.22 -51.69
C PRO A 98 6.31 34.46 -51.10
N GLY A 99 7.65 34.47 -51.13
CA GLY A 99 8.47 35.55 -50.54
C GLY A 99 8.24 36.95 -51.14
N TRP A 100 7.69 37.02 -52.35
CA TRP A 100 7.42 38.24 -53.10
C TRP A 100 5.96 38.73 -52.95
N SER A 101 5.13 38.04 -52.15
CA SER A 101 3.76 38.49 -51.81
C SER A 101 3.81 39.69 -50.84
N ASN A 102 2.91 40.66 -51.01
CA ASN A 102 2.72 41.77 -50.08
C ASN A 102 2.27 41.30 -48.66
N HIS A 103 1.73 40.09 -48.55
CA HIS A 103 1.32 39.48 -47.28
C HIS A 103 2.46 38.73 -46.56
N ARG A 104 3.67 38.68 -47.16
CA ARG A 104 4.77 37.88 -46.63
C ARG A 104 5.21 38.33 -45.24
N ASN A 105 5.27 39.64 -44.98
CA ASN A 105 5.70 40.16 -43.68
C ASN A 105 4.71 39.79 -42.57
N GLU A 106 3.42 39.96 -42.83
CA GLU A 106 2.34 39.56 -41.91
C GLU A 106 2.38 38.05 -41.62
N ALA A 107 2.48 37.24 -42.67
CA ALA A 107 2.61 35.79 -42.55
C ALA A 107 3.84 35.36 -41.73
N GLN A 108 4.98 36.04 -41.90
CA GLN A 108 6.20 35.72 -41.15
C GLN A 108 6.14 36.13 -39.68
N THR A 109 5.42 37.18 -39.33
CA THR A 109 5.13 37.50 -37.91
C THR A 109 4.30 36.38 -37.28
N LEU A 110 3.19 36.00 -37.92
CA LEU A 110 2.32 34.92 -37.43
C LEU A 110 3.04 33.57 -37.33
N VAL A 111 3.92 33.24 -38.30
CA VAL A 111 4.74 32.04 -38.25
C VAL A 111 5.63 32.03 -36.99
N LYS A 112 6.24 33.16 -36.62
CA LYS A 112 7.07 33.23 -35.40
C LYS A 112 6.25 33.02 -34.14
N ASP A 113 5.07 33.63 -34.06
CA ASP A 113 4.18 33.49 -32.92
C ASP A 113 3.69 32.04 -32.78
N TYR A 114 3.23 31.43 -33.88
CA TYR A 114 2.75 30.04 -33.84
C TYR A 114 3.88 29.04 -33.62
N GLN A 115 5.09 29.31 -34.10
CA GLN A 115 6.27 28.49 -33.80
C GLN A 115 6.59 28.54 -32.30
N HIS A 116 6.53 29.73 -31.70
CA HIS A 116 6.72 29.90 -30.27
C HIS A 116 5.70 29.08 -29.45
N ASP A 117 4.43 29.14 -29.81
CA ASP A 117 3.37 28.38 -29.15
C ASP A 117 3.47 26.86 -29.39
N SER A 118 3.74 26.44 -30.63
CA SER A 118 3.94 25.03 -30.96
C SER A 118 5.13 24.43 -30.18
N ASN A 119 6.21 25.20 -30.03
CA ASN A 119 7.37 24.82 -29.23
C ASN A 119 7.03 24.74 -27.74
N SER A 120 6.24 25.68 -27.22
CA SER A 120 5.80 25.66 -25.82
C SER A 120 4.91 24.45 -25.52
N LEU A 121 3.97 24.12 -26.41
CA LEU A 121 3.15 22.90 -26.30
C LEU A 121 4.02 21.63 -26.38
N LYS A 122 5.03 21.61 -27.24
CA LYS A 122 6.01 20.52 -27.28
C LYS A 122 6.75 20.37 -25.94
N THR A 123 7.22 21.46 -25.35
CA THR A 123 7.89 21.45 -24.05
C THR A 123 6.97 20.89 -22.96
N ILE A 124 5.68 21.27 -22.95
CA ILE A 124 4.68 20.74 -22.02
C ILE A 124 4.46 19.23 -22.23
N LEU A 125 4.38 18.79 -23.48
CA LEU A 125 4.21 17.39 -23.84
C LEU A 125 5.42 16.54 -23.42
N ASP A 126 6.64 16.97 -23.78
CA ASP A 126 7.88 16.28 -23.46
C ASP A 126 8.07 16.14 -21.93
N ALA A 127 7.72 17.19 -21.16
CA ALA A 127 7.72 17.14 -19.71
C ALA A 127 6.67 16.16 -19.15
N THR A 128 5.47 16.17 -19.70
CA THR A 128 4.36 15.29 -19.27
C THR A 128 4.72 13.82 -19.49
N GLN A 129 5.20 13.47 -20.67
CA GLN A 129 5.65 12.10 -20.99
C GLN A 129 6.81 11.64 -20.09
N THR A 130 7.74 12.55 -19.78
CA THR A 130 8.85 12.26 -18.86
C THR A 130 8.33 11.95 -17.45
N ALA A 131 7.36 12.72 -16.96
CA ALA A 131 6.75 12.48 -15.66
C ALA A 131 5.91 11.19 -15.62
N ASP A 132 5.21 10.84 -16.71
CA ASP A 132 4.40 9.62 -16.79
C ASP A 132 5.27 8.36 -16.78
N ARG A 133 6.46 8.39 -17.38
CA ARG A 133 7.45 7.31 -17.23
C ARG A 133 7.81 7.09 -15.76
N ALA A 134 7.96 8.15 -14.98
CA ALA A 134 8.22 8.01 -13.54
C ALA A 134 7.05 7.35 -12.83
N VAL A 135 5.80 7.71 -13.17
CA VAL A 135 4.58 7.09 -12.62
C VAL A 135 4.53 5.59 -12.95
N LEU A 136 4.86 5.20 -14.18
CA LEU A 136 4.92 3.78 -14.58
C LEU A 136 5.98 3.01 -13.79
N LEU A 137 7.14 3.61 -13.51
CA LEU A 137 8.18 2.99 -12.69
C LEU A 137 7.73 2.80 -11.24
N VAL A 138 6.96 3.74 -10.67
CA VAL A 138 6.37 3.59 -9.33
C VAL A 138 5.48 2.35 -9.22
N GLN A 139 4.77 2.00 -10.30
CA GLN A 139 3.86 0.86 -10.34
C GLN A 139 4.57 -0.48 -10.55
N THR A 140 5.72 -0.48 -11.24
CA THR A 140 6.35 -1.69 -11.77
C THR A 140 7.61 -2.14 -11.02
N SER A 141 8.34 -1.25 -10.33
CA SER A 141 9.57 -1.63 -9.62
C SER A 141 9.68 -0.99 -8.22
N SER A 142 10.23 -1.72 -7.25
CA SER A 142 10.45 -1.19 -5.88
C SER A 142 11.86 -0.64 -5.62
N TYR A 143 12.73 -0.56 -6.64
CA TYR A 143 14.17 -0.32 -6.46
C TYR A 143 14.81 0.73 -7.38
N GLN A 144 14.08 1.33 -8.34
CA GLN A 144 14.63 2.36 -9.25
C GLN A 144 14.36 3.79 -8.77
N TRP A 145 14.67 4.07 -7.49
CA TRP A 145 14.36 5.38 -6.86
C TRP A 145 15.09 6.56 -7.50
N GLU A 146 16.35 6.36 -7.89
CA GLU A 146 17.14 7.44 -8.48
C GLU A 146 16.64 7.80 -9.89
N GLU A 147 16.20 6.79 -10.64
CA GLU A 147 15.63 6.95 -11.97
C GLU A 147 14.27 7.68 -11.90
N MET A 148 13.38 7.27 -10.99
CA MET A 148 12.10 7.97 -10.75
C MET A 148 12.31 9.43 -10.34
N ARG A 149 13.28 9.70 -9.45
CA ARG A 149 13.63 11.06 -9.05
C ARG A 149 14.13 11.87 -10.25
N SER A 150 15.05 11.31 -11.02
CA SER A 150 15.62 11.99 -12.19
C SER A 150 14.54 12.35 -13.21
N LEU A 151 13.56 11.46 -13.44
CA LEU A 151 12.48 11.71 -14.39
C LEU A 151 11.60 12.89 -13.96
N TRP A 152 11.15 12.96 -12.70
CA TRP A 152 10.37 14.11 -12.25
C TRP A 152 11.20 15.41 -12.17
N GLN A 153 12.48 15.34 -11.80
CA GLN A 153 13.36 16.51 -11.83
C GLN A 153 13.54 17.03 -13.26
N ASN A 154 13.78 16.14 -14.22
CA ASN A 154 13.91 16.50 -15.63
C ASN A 154 12.61 17.12 -16.15
N ALA A 155 11.44 16.55 -15.82
CA ALA A 155 10.15 17.13 -16.20
C ALA A 155 9.95 18.55 -15.64
N ILE A 156 10.35 18.80 -14.40
CA ILE A 156 10.31 20.15 -13.81
C ILE A 156 11.24 21.11 -14.54
N VAL A 157 12.50 20.71 -14.79
CA VAL A 157 13.49 21.54 -15.49
C VAL A 157 13.02 21.87 -16.90
N THR A 158 12.43 20.91 -17.61
CA THR A 158 11.84 21.13 -18.95
C THR A 158 10.76 22.20 -18.92
N LEU A 159 9.96 22.31 -17.85
CA LEU A 159 8.90 23.31 -17.73
C LEU A 159 9.36 24.69 -17.21
N GLN A 160 10.54 24.79 -16.61
CA GLN A 160 11.03 26.04 -16.01
C GLN A 160 11.07 27.24 -16.97
N PRO A 161 11.51 27.11 -18.24
CA PRO A 161 11.52 28.23 -19.17
C PRO A 161 10.14 28.87 -19.38
N LEU A 162 9.07 28.06 -19.32
CA LEU A 162 7.69 28.51 -19.52
C LEU A 162 7.13 29.31 -18.34
N LEU A 163 7.84 29.36 -17.20
CA LEU A 163 7.42 30.19 -16.06
C LEU A 163 7.52 31.70 -16.34
N SER A 164 8.35 32.09 -17.31
CA SER A 164 8.48 33.48 -17.75
C SER A 164 7.55 33.83 -18.91
N ASP A 165 6.89 32.83 -19.49
CA ASP A 165 5.95 32.99 -20.59
C ASP A 165 4.53 33.17 -20.04
N ARG A 166 3.95 34.37 -20.18
CA ARG A 166 2.62 34.66 -19.61
C ARG A 166 1.51 33.73 -20.09
N GLN A 167 1.58 33.24 -21.33
CA GLN A 167 0.54 32.39 -21.91
C GLN A 167 0.60 30.98 -21.32
N TRP A 168 1.81 30.46 -21.12
CA TRP A 168 2.04 29.08 -20.68
C TRP A 168 2.35 28.94 -19.18
N GLN A 169 2.59 30.05 -18.48
CA GLN A 169 2.99 30.10 -17.07
C GLN A 169 2.03 29.35 -16.15
N ALA A 170 0.71 29.51 -16.32
CA ALA A 170 -0.28 28.85 -15.46
C ALA A 170 -0.21 27.32 -15.58
N ILE A 171 -0.07 26.79 -16.80
CA ILE A 171 0.06 25.35 -17.06
C ILE A 171 1.39 24.83 -16.49
N ALA A 172 2.48 25.56 -16.73
CA ALA A 172 3.81 25.20 -16.23
C ALA A 172 3.85 25.17 -14.69
N GLN A 173 3.26 26.17 -14.02
CA GLN A 173 3.20 26.24 -12.56
C GLN A 173 2.46 25.04 -11.95
N VAL A 174 1.28 24.70 -12.49
CA VAL A 174 0.48 23.58 -11.97
C VAL A 174 1.21 22.25 -12.16
N LYS A 175 1.76 21.98 -13.35
CA LYS A 175 2.51 20.74 -13.60
C LYS A 175 3.77 20.64 -12.76
N ILE A 176 4.53 21.74 -12.60
CA ILE A 176 5.70 21.77 -11.72
C ILE A 176 5.31 21.45 -10.27
N TYR A 177 4.23 22.05 -9.77
CA TYR A 177 3.73 21.78 -8.43
C TYR A 177 3.34 20.30 -8.24
N ASP A 178 2.66 19.70 -9.21
CA ASP A 178 2.30 18.28 -9.16
C ASP A 178 3.54 17.37 -9.14
N TYR A 179 4.56 17.68 -9.95
CA TYR A 179 5.79 16.89 -9.99
C TYR A 179 6.65 17.06 -8.72
N GLN A 180 6.68 18.26 -8.12
CA GLN A 180 7.31 18.50 -6.82
C GLN A 180 6.64 17.67 -5.71
N LYS A 181 5.31 17.65 -5.70
CA LYS A 181 4.55 16.83 -4.75
C LYS A 181 4.85 15.34 -4.89
N ASN A 182 5.02 14.85 -6.12
CA ASN A 182 5.41 13.47 -6.38
C ASN A 182 6.85 13.17 -5.89
N LEU A 183 7.79 14.09 -6.09
CA LEU A 183 9.15 14.00 -5.55
C LEU A 183 9.16 13.97 -4.02
N ASP A 184 8.36 14.82 -3.37
CA ASP A 184 8.25 14.85 -1.90
C ASP A 184 7.67 13.53 -1.37
N ALA A 185 6.62 13.02 -2.02
CA ALA A 185 6.06 11.70 -1.70
C ALA A 185 7.11 10.58 -1.84
N LEU A 186 7.95 10.66 -2.89
CA LEU A 186 9.04 9.72 -3.13
C LEU A 186 10.10 9.76 -2.04
N GLN A 187 10.56 10.96 -1.67
CA GLN A 187 11.56 11.16 -0.63
C GLN A 187 11.04 10.67 0.72
N ASN A 188 9.80 10.99 1.07
CA ASN A 188 9.15 10.52 2.28
C ASN A 188 9.08 8.98 2.32
N ARG A 189 8.80 8.34 1.19
CA ARG A 189 8.83 6.86 1.07
C ARG A 189 10.25 6.31 1.26
N ARG A 190 11.28 6.94 0.71
CA ARG A 190 12.68 6.54 0.91
C ARG A 190 13.13 6.69 2.36
N TYR A 191 12.83 7.83 2.99
CA TYR A 191 13.12 8.04 4.42
C TYR A 191 12.40 7.00 5.28
N ALA A 192 11.15 6.67 4.98
CA ALA A 192 10.41 5.62 5.66
C ALA A 192 11.07 4.24 5.49
N GLN A 193 11.51 3.88 4.28
CA GLN A 193 12.19 2.62 4.00
C GLN A 193 13.58 2.51 4.64
N ASN A 194 14.38 3.58 4.59
CA ASN A 194 15.69 3.62 5.26
C ASN A 194 15.53 3.54 6.78
N ASN A 195 14.56 4.24 7.34
CA ASN A 195 14.26 4.13 8.77
C ASN A 195 13.70 2.76 9.15
N ALA A 196 12.92 2.12 8.28
CA ALA A 196 12.44 0.75 8.47
C ALA A 196 13.58 -0.27 8.40
N SER A 197 14.52 -0.14 7.47
CA SER A 197 15.68 -1.04 7.33
C SER A 197 16.70 -0.87 8.46
N VAL A 198 16.95 0.37 8.92
CA VAL A 198 17.75 0.64 10.13
C VAL A 198 17.05 0.06 11.36
N LYS A 199 15.73 0.18 11.47
CA LYS A 199 14.96 -0.43 12.56
C LYS A 199 14.92 -1.96 12.46
N LEU A 200 14.92 -2.55 11.27
CA LEU A 200 15.01 -4.00 11.09
C LEU A 200 16.39 -4.51 11.53
N LYS A 201 17.48 -3.84 11.13
CA LYS A 201 18.85 -4.12 11.61
C LYS A 201 18.97 -3.97 13.13
N ASN A 202 18.36 -2.94 13.72
CA ASN A 202 18.39 -2.70 15.17
C ASN A 202 17.36 -3.58 15.95
N SER A 203 16.34 -4.12 15.29
CA SER A 203 15.31 -5.00 15.89
C SER A 203 15.74 -6.46 16.04
N GLN A 204 16.85 -6.87 15.39
CA GLN A 204 17.55 -8.09 15.78
C GLN A 204 18.14 -7.98 17.21
N GLY A 205 18.26 -6.75 17.76
CA GLY A 205 18.78 -6.49 19.10
C GLY A 205 17.77 -6.07 20.19
N SER A 206 16.53 -5.65 19.88
CA SER A 206 15.61 -5.22 20.96
C SER A 206 14.12 -5.24 20.60
N ARG A 207 13.39 -6.09 21.33
CA ARG A 207 11.93 -6.26 21.33
C ARG A 207 11.23 -5.16 22.13
N THR A 208 11.20 -3.91 21.67
CA THR A 208 10.23 -2.92 22.20
C THR A 208 10.12 -1.73 21.27
N SER A 209 8.87 -1.43 20.86
CA SER A 209 8.32 -0.08 20.57
C SER A 209 7.54 0.00 19.26
N SER A 210 6.33 -0.59 19.30
CA SER A 210 5.22 -0.33 18.37
C SER A 210 4.41 0.89 18.88
N THR A 211 4.97 2.10 18.78
CA THR A 211 4.26 3.31 19.28
C THR A 211 4.20 4.47 18.28
N ASN A 212 4.97 4.46 17.18
CA ASN A 212 5.02 5.60 16.25
C ASN A 212 4.53 5.32 14.81
N ALA A 213 4.25 4.08 14.44
CA ALA A 213 3.60 3.75 13.16
C ALA A 213 2.17 4.36 12.97
N PRO A 214 1.36 4.60 14.02
CA PRO A 214 0.03 5.21 13.85
C PRO A 214 0.08 6.68 13.40
N LYS A 215 1.08 7.45 13.84
CA LYS A 215 1.14 8.91 13.61
C LYS A 215 1.43 9.30 12.16
N PHE A 216 2.22 8.51 11.43
CA PHE A 216 2.54 8.77 10.02
C PHE A 216 1.43 8.32 9.05
N ARG A 217 0.64 7.30 9.43
CA ARG A 217 -0.52 6.82 8.65
C ARG A 217 -1.68 7.82 8.70
N ALA A 218 -1.95 8.42 9.87
CA ALA A 218 -3.01 9.40 10.02
C ALA A 218 -2.89 10.61 9.08
N ASN A 219 -1.68 11.04 8.70
CA ASN A 219 -1.47 12.23 7.85
C ASN A 219 -1.65 11.96 6.35
N GLY A 220 -1.13 10.84 5.81
CA GLY A 220 -1.32 10.49 4.40
C GLY A 220 -2.77 10.17 4.06
N PHE A 221 -3.49 9.60 5.03
CA PHE A 221 -4.90 9.25 4.87
C PHE A 221 -5.88 10.38 5.22
N ARG A 222 -5.51 11.31 6.11
CA ARG A 222 -6.22 12.60 6.23
C ARG A 222 -6.26 13.35 4.90
N LEU A 223 -5.17 13.28 4.13
CA LEU A 223 -5.13 13.85 2.79
C LEU A 223 -6.18 13.20 1.87
N ALA A 224 -6.26 11.86 1.85
CA ALA A 224 -7.24 11.12 1.05
C ALA A 224 -8.69 11.39 1.48
N ASN A 225 -8.98 11.42 2.79
CA ASN A 225 -10.32 11.76 3.29
C ASN A 225 -10.68 13.23 2.98
N SER A 226 -9.74 14.17 3.12
CA SER A 226 -9.97 15.57 2.75
C SER A 226 -10.22 15.73 1.25
N LEU A 227 -9.60 14.91 0.40
CA LEU A 227 -9.87 14.89 -1.04
C LEU A 227 -11.25 14.29 -1.37
N LEU A 228 -11.73 13.34 -0.56
CA LEU A 228 -13.08 12.77 -0.69
C LEU A 228 -14.17 13.77 -0.28
N GLU A 229 -13.93 14.57 0.76
CA GLU A 229 -14.82 15.68 1.15
C GLU A 229 -14.89 16.77 0.07
N LEU A 230 -13.79 17.04 -0.63
CA LEU A 230 -13.74 17.97 -1.76
C LEU A 230 -14.41 17.41 -3.04
N ALA A 231 -14.60 16.09 -3.14
CA ALA A 231 -15.27 15.44 -4.27
C ALA A 231 -16.81 15.36 -4.10
N ASN A 232 -17.28 15.29 -2.84
CA ASN A 232 -18.69 15.28 -2.46
C ASN A 232 -19.27 16.70 -2.30
N CYS A 233 -19.20 17.52 -3.36
CA CYS A 233 -19.92 18.80 -3.37
C CYS A 233 -21.41 18.58 -3.78
N PRO A 234 -22.39 19.17 -3.07
CA PRO A 234 -23.80 19.08 -3.42
C PRO A 234 -24.09 19.78 -4.76
N PRO A 235 -25.08 19.33 -5.54
CA PRO A 235 -25.46 20.01 -6.77
C PRO A 235 -26.34 21.21 -6.41
N THR A 236 -25.81 22.43 -6.45
CA THR A 236 -26.66 23.62 -6.40
C THR A 236 -26.49 24.49 -7.65
N PRO A 237 -27.58 25.07 -8.18
CA PRO A 237 -27.56 25.82 -9.42
C PRO A 237 -27.20 27.29 -9.19
N LYS A 238 -26.24 27.75 -9.99
CA LYS A 238 -25.96 29.12 -10.45
C LYS A 238 -25.59 30.23 -9.44
N ARG A 239 -24.48 30.86 -9.85
CA ARG A 239 -23.99 32.24 -9.63
C ARG A 239 -23.43 32.58 -8.25
N ASN A 240 -22.16 33.00 -8.33
CA ASN A 240 -21.39 33.74 -7.35
C ASN A 240 -21.00 32.97 -6.09
N PHE A 241 -19.98 32.11 -6.23
CA PHE A 241 -19.13 31.75 -5.10
C PHE A 241 -17.66 31.74 -5.52
N SER A 242 -16.88 32.65 -4.93
CA SER A 242 -15.43 32.54 -4.83
C SER A 242 -15.10 31.46 -3.80
N SER A 243 -14.82 30.24 -4.24
CA SER A 243 -14.25 29.22 -3.37
C SER A 243 -13.54 28.14 -4.18
N ASN A 244 -12.22 28.26 -4.23
CA ASN A 244 -11.24 27.31 -4.77
C ASN A 244 -11.19 25.99 -3.98
N LYS A 245 -12.33 25.31 -3.77
CA LYS A 245 -12.43 24.12 -2.91
C LYS A 245 -13.36 23.00 -3.40
N CYS A 246 -13.73 22.96 -4.67
CA CYS A 246 -14.30 21.73 -5.26
C CYS A 246 -13.51 21.43 -6.53
N LEU A 247 -12.99 20.20 -6.66
CA LEU A 247 -12.43 19.70 -7.90
C LEU A 247 -13.57 19.64 -8.94
N SER A 248 -13.38 20.30 -10.07
CA SER A 248 -14.38 20.38 -11.13
C SER A 248 -14.69 18.97 -11.67
N ARG A 249 -15.90 18.49 -11.38
CA ARG A 249 -16.48 17.21 -11.76
C ARG A 249 -16.71 17.15 -13.28
N ASN A 250 -15.68 17.10 -14.12
CA ASN A 250 -15.85 16.96 -15.58
C ASN A 250 -14.65 16.31 -16.30
N SER A 251 -14.37 15.04 -15.98
CA SER A 251 -13.64 14.16 -16.90
C SER A 251 -13.92 12.69 -16.57
N ALA A 252 -13.87 11.78 -17.55
CA ALA A 252 -13.95 10.33 -17.28
C ALA A 252 -12.85 9.88 -16.29
N THR A 253 -11.74 10.60 -16.28
CA THR A 253 -10.63 10.53 -15.31
C THR A 253 -11.08 10.72 -13.86
N HIS A 254 -12.06 11.61 -13.57
CA HIS A 254 -12.60 11.78 -12.22
C HIS A 254 -13.27 10.52 -11.65
N ARG A 255 -13.98 9.75 -12.49
CA ARG A 255 -14.65 8.52 -12.03
C ARG A 255 -13.64 7.45 -11.61
N ASN A 256 -12.54 7.32 -12.34
CA ASN A 256 -11.46 6.38 -12.02
C ASN A 256 -10.69 6.81 -10.76
N TYR A 257 -10.30 8.09 -10.66
CA TYR A 257 -9.64 8.61 -9.46
C TYR A 257 -10.51 8.52 -8.20
N THR A 258 -11.81 8.77 -8.31
CA THR A 258 -12.74 8.64 -7.17
C THR A 258 -12.85 7.17 -6.74
N ALA A 259 -12.91 6.23 -7.68
CA ALA A 259 -12.92 4.80 -7.39
C ALA A 259 -11.61 4.32 -6.75
N GLU A 260 -10.46 4.79 -7.24
CA GLU A 260 -9.15 4.48 -6.66
C GLU A 260 -8.97 5.08 -5.26
N LEU A 261 -9.43 6.32 -5.03
CA LEU A 261 -9.43 6.95 -3.71
C LEU A 261 -10.33 6.20 -2.72
N LEU A 262 -11.52 5.78 -3.15
CA LEU A 262 -12.41 4.94 -2.34
C LEU A 262 -11.77 3.58 -2.02
N SER A 263 -11.12 2.95 -3.01
CA SER A 263 -10.38 1.70 -2.84
C SER A 263 -9.22 1.86 -1.86
N ALA A 264 -8.43 2.92 -1.99
CA ALA A 264 -7.34 3.25 -1.08
C ALA A 264 -7.84 3.50 0.36
N GLY A 265 -8.96 4.21 0.52
CA GLY A 265 -9.60 4.43 1.82
C GLY A 265 -10.21 3.17 2.44
N MET A 266 -10.77 2.27 1.63
CA MET A 266 -11.21 0.95 2.11
C MET A 266 -10.01 0.10 2.53
N ARG A 267 -8.94 0.11 1.74
CA ARG A 267 -7.71 -0.61 2.02
C ARG A 267 -7.04 -0.13 3.30
N GLN A 268 -7.03 1.18 3.53
CA GLN A 268 -6.59 1.78 4.79
C GLN A 268 -7.37 1.23 5.98
N ARG A 269 -8.70 1.33 5.95
CA ARG A 269 -9.55 0.88 7.06
C ARG A 269 -9.33 -0.59 7.36
N GLN A 270 -9.11 -1.39 6.33
CA GLN A 270 -8.77 -2.80 6.48
C GLN A 270 -7.41 -3.01 7.16
N GLU A 271 -6.38 -2.26 6.78
CA GLU A 271 -5.03 -2.31 7.37
C GLU A 271 -5.00 -1.79 8.82
N GLU A 272 -5.77 -0.75 9.13
CA GLU A 272 -5.93 -0.23 10.50
C GLU A 272 -6.64 -1.23 11.39
N SER A 273 -7.75 -1.80 10.90
CA SER A 273 -8.46 -2.88 11.60
C SER A 273 -7.54 -4.09 11.83
N ALA A 274 -6.79 -4.52 10.82
CA ALA A 274 -5.81 -5.60 10.94
C ALA A 274 -4.72 -5.31 11.97
N THR A 275 -4.23 -4.07 12.02
CA THR A 275 -3.25 -3.62 13.01
C THR A 275 -3.83 -3.69 14.43
N ASN A 276 -5.06 -3.19 14.62
CA ASN A 276 -5.74 -3.19 15.91
C ASN A 276 -5.99 -4.63 16.41
N LEU A 277 -6.54 -5.49 15.55
CA LEU A 277 -6.78 -6.91 15.84
C LEU A 277 -5.49 -7.64 16.20
N TYR A 278 -4.42 -7.44 15.43
CA TYR A 278 -3.11 -8.02 15.72
C TYR A 278 -2.56 -7.56 17.07
N GLN A 279 -2.60 -6.25 17.36
CA GLN A 279 -2.11 -5.70 18.63
C GLN A 279 -2.91 -6.25 19.82
N ARG A 280 -4.24 -6.25 19.73
CA ARG A 280 -5.10 -6.83 20.78
C ARG A 280 -4.79 -8.31 21.00
N ALA A 281 -4.58 -9.08 19.94
CA ALA A 281 -4.21 -10.48 20.05
C ALA A 281 -2.87 -10.69 20.78
N VAL A 282 -1.85 -9.89 20.46
CA VAL A 282 -0.53 -9.98 21.09
C VAL A 282 -0.55 -9.53 22.55
N GLU A 283 -1.25 -8.44 22.86
CA GLU A 283 -1.43 -7.98 24.24
C GLU A 283 -2.18 -9.01 25.09
N GLN A 284 -3.21 -9.61 24.53
CA GLN A 284 -3.99 -10.64 25.20
C GLN A 284 -3.17 -11.91 25.42
N ALA A 285 -2.37 -12.33 24.43
CA ALA A 285 -1.41 -13.43 24.59
C ALA A 285 -0.37 -13.14 25.68
N LYS A 286 0.04 -11.88 25.85
CA LYS A 286 0.94 -11.48 26.95
C LYS A 286 0.26 -11.60 28.31
N ARG A 287 -1.02 -11.20 28.43
CA ARG A 287 -1.82 -11.42 29.64
C ARG A 287 -1.94 -12.91 29.97
N ALA A 288 -2.24 -13.73 28.96
CA ALA A 288 -2.32 -15.18 29.11
C ALA A 288 -1.01 -15.77 29.66
N LYS A 289 0.14 -15.45 29.06
CA LYS A 289 1.45 -15.90 29.54
C LYS A 289 1.76 -15.46 30.98
N ASN A 290 1.34 -14.25 31.35
CA ASN A 290 1.53 -13.77 32.72
C ASN A 290 0.62 -14.53 33.71
N ALA A 291 -0.62 -14.85 33.32
CA ALA A 291 -1.52 -15.68 34.10
C ALA A 291 -0.97 -17.12 34.25
N GLU A 292 -0.40 -17.71 33.20
CA GLU A 292 0.28 -19.02 33.26
C GLU A 292 1.45 -19.00 34.26
N LYS A 293 2.29 -17.96 34.22
CA LYS A 293 3.40 -17.80 35.19
C LYS A 293 2.91 -17.70 36.65
N LYS A 294 1.72 -17.14 36.85
CA LYS A 294 1.06 -17.04 38.16
C LYS A 294 0.20 -18.27 38.48
N GLN A 295 0.22 -19.31 37.63
CA GLN A 295 -0.61 -20.52 37.75
C GLN A 295 -2.12 -20.23 37.78
N GLN A 296 -2.55 -19.10 37.21
CA GLN A 296 -3.97 -18.71 37.11
C GLN A 296 -4.56 -19.30 35.82
N TRP A 297 -4.70 -20.63 35.77
CA TRP A 297 -4.99 -21.37 34.54
C TRP A 297 -6.33 -21.03 33.88
N SER A 298 -7.37 -20.76 34.69
CA SER A 298 -8.66 -20.30 34.17
C SER A 298 -8.56 -18.94 33.45
N ALA A 299 -7.84 -17.98 34.05
CA ALA A 299 -7.57 -16.69 33.45
C ALA A 299 -6.70 -16.84 32.18
N ALA A 300 -5.65 -17.67 32.24
CA ALA A 300 -4.80 -17.96 31.09
C ALA A 300 -5.57 -18.55 29.91
N ALA A 301 -6.43 -19.54 30.14
CA ALA A 301 -7.25 -20.16 29.10
C ALA A 301 -8.26 -19.17 28.50
N SER A 302 -8.88 -18.32 29.34
CA SER A 302 -9.75 -17.24 28.88
C SER A 302 -8.99 -16.26 27.97
N ASP A 303 -7.83 -15.80 28.43
CA ASP A 303 -7.00 -14.84 27.70
C ASP A 303 -6.49 -15.42 26.37
N TRP A 304 -6.03 -16.68 26.35
CA TRP A 304 -5.62 -17.34 25.11
C TRP A 304 -6.76 -17.47 24.09
N ARG A 305 -7.98 -17.77 24.57
CA ARG A 305 -9.17 -17.83 23.72
C ARG A 305 -9.47 -16.48 23.08
N ILE A 306 -9.41 -15.40 23.85
CA ILE A 306 -9.59 -14.03 23.34
C ILE A 306 -8.47 -13.66 22.35
N ALA A 307 -7.21 -14.03 22.64
CA ALA A 307 -6.08 -13.79 21.74
C ALA A 307 -6.27 -14.48 20.38
N LEU A 308 -6.73 -15.73 20.40
CA LEU A 308 -7.08 -16.49 19.19
C LEU A 308 -8.25 -15.88 18.42
N THR A 309 -9.27 -15.38 19.13
CA THR A 309 -10.40 -14.69 18.50
C THR A 309 -9.92 -13.48 17.69
N TYR A 310 -9.08 -12.63 18.27
CA TYR A 310 -8.55 -11.47 17.57
C TYR A 310 -7.61 -11.84 16.42
N ILE A 311 -6.68 -12.78 16.63
CA ILE A 311 -5.69 -13.13 15.59
C ILE A 311 -6.35 -13.80 14.37
N LYS A 312 -7.44 -14.55 14.56
CA LYS A 312 -8.22 -15.16 13.48
C LYS A 312 -9.00 -14.15 12.64
N GLN A 313 -9.33 -12.99 13.21
CA GLN A 313 -10.06 -11.93 12.51
C GLN A 313 -9.14 -11.04 11.68
N VAL A 314 -7.82 -11.18 11.78
CA VAL A 314 -6.87 -10.42 10.95
C VAL A 314 -7.06 -10.81 9.47
N PRO A 315 -7.46 -9.89 8.58
CA PRO A 315 -7.80 -10.24 7.20
C PRO A 315 -6.58 -10.72 6.39
N ARG A 316 -6.72 -11.81 5.63
CA ARG A 316 -5.62 -12.46 4.89
C ARG A 316 -4.86 -11.54 3.94
N GLN A 317 -5.58 -10.64 3.29
CA GLN A 317 -4.99 -9.72 2.32
C GLN A 317 -4.20 -8.58 2.95
N THR A 318 -4.02 -8.51 4.28
CA THR A 318 -3.36 -7.38 4.97
C THR A 318 -1.90 -7.66 5.28
N PHE A 319 -1.12 -6.60 5.49
CA PHE A 319 0.30 -6.75 5.84
C PHE A 319 0.50 -7.55 7.13
N GLN A 320 -0.37 -7.34 8.11
CA GLN A 320 -0.32 -7.92 9.46
C GLN A 320 -0.64 -9.41 9.42
N TYR A 321 -1.34 -9.91 8.40
CA TYR A 321 -1.60 -11.34 8.26
C TYR A 321 -0.31 -12.16 8.22
N ARG A 322 0.74 -11.68 7.53
CA ARG A 322 2.05 -12.36 7.48
C ARG A 322 2.69 -12.53 8.85
N GLN A 323 2.39 -11.64 9.80
CA GLN A 323 2.84 -11.73 11.18
C GLN A 323 1.88 -12.55 12.06
N ALA A 324 0.59 -12.54 11.72
CA ALA A 324 -0.47 -13.21 12.47
C ALA A 324 -0.54 -14.72 12.21
N GLU A 325 -0.31 -15.13 10.96
CA GLU A 325 -0.40 -16.52 10.50
C GLU A 325 0.42 -17.51 11.34
N PRO A 326 1.73 -17.31 11.59
CA PRO A 326 2.51 -18.24 12.42
C PRO A 326 2.05 -18.27 13.89
N LEU A 327 1.36 -17.22 14.38
CA LEU A 327 0.89 -17.14 15.76
C LEU A 327 -0.36 -18.00 15.99
N LEU A 328 -1.13 -18.33 14.95
CA LEU A 328 -2.33 -19.16 15.07
C LEU A 328 -2.03 -20.53 15.68
N ALA A 329 -1.02 -21.22 15.16
CA ALA A 329 -0.59 -22.53 15.68
C ALA A 329 -0.07 -22.39 17.11
N THR A 330 0.77 -21.38 17.36
CA THR A 330 1.37 -21.11 18.68
C THR A 330 0.29 -20.87 19.74
N TYR A 331 -0.70 -20.02 19.44
CA TYR A 331 -1.74 -19.67 20.40
C TYR A 331 -2.73 -20.83 20.62
N THR A 332 -2.99 -21.63 19.58
CA THR A 332 -3.83 -22.85 19.70
C THR A 332 -3.19 -23.86 20.64
N LEU A 333 -1.90 -24.12 20.50
CA LEU A 333 -1.16 -25.01 21.40
C LEU A 333 -1.15 -24.48 22.84
N ALA A 334 -0.95 -23.17 23.02
CA ALA A 334 -0.97 -22.56 24.33
C ALA A 334 -2.36 -22.60 24.99
N LEU A 335 -3.43 -22.35 24.23
CA LEU A 335 -4.81 -22.49 24.71
C LEU A 335 -5.09 -23.92 25.17
N ASN A 336 -4.78 -24.93 24.34
CA ASN A 336 -5.02 -26.34 24.68
C ASN A 336 -4.30 -26.74 25.96
N ARG A 337 -3.05 -26.27 26.13
CA ARG A 337 -2.30 -26.46 27.36
C ARG A 337 -2.99 -25.81 28.56
N ALA A 338 -3.34 -24.53 28.46
CA ALA A 338 -4.01 -23.80 29.54
C ALA A 338 -5.36 -24.43 29.92
N MET A 339 -6.16 -24.90 28.95
CA MET A 339 -7.42 -25.60 29.21
C MET A 339 -7.20 -26.93 29.92
N LYS A 340 -6.16 -27.71 29.55
CA LYS A 340 -5.82 -28.95 30.26
C LYS A 340 -5.51 -28.64 31.73
N TYR A 341 -4.67 -27.65 32.01
CA TYR A 341 -4.36 -27.24 33.39
C TYR A 341 -5.56 -26.67 34.13
N GLN A 342 -6.44 -25.91 33.46
CA GLN A 342 -7.68 -25.42 34.06
C GLN A 342 -8.60 -26.56 34.51
N GLN A 343 -8.73 -27.61 33.69
CA GLN A 343 -9.52 -28.79 34.05
C GLN A 343 -8.88 -29.51 35.25
N THR A 344 -7.57 -29.73 35.20
CA THR A 344 -6.80 -30.35 36.29
C THR A 344 -6.94 -29.57 37.60
N ASP A 345 -6.83 -28.24 37.54
CA ASP A 345 -7.02 -27.33 38.68
C ASP A 345 -8.41 -27.50 39.31
N SER A 346 -9.47 -27.54 38.49
CA SER A 346 -10.84 -27.73 38.98
C SER A 346 -11.05 -29.08 39.67
N ILE A 347 -10.36 -30.13 39.22
CA ILE A 347 -10.44 -31.47 39.82
C ILE A 347 -9.69 -31.48 41.15
N LEU A 348 -8.46 -30.94 41.18
CA LEU A 348 -7.66 -30.84 42.41
C LEU A 348 -8.34 -29.99 43.46
N ALA A 349 -8.95 -28.87 43.09
CA ALA A 349 -9.73 -28.04 44.01
C ALA A 349 -10.88 -28.85 44.64
N LYS A 350 -11.56 -29.72 43.88
CA LYS A 350 -12.59 -30.61 44.42
C LYS A 350 -12.03 -31.68 45.34
N ILE A 351 -10.83 -32.21 45.08
CA ILE A 351 -10.18 -33.19 45.94
C ILE A 351 -9.72 -32.53 47.25
N CYS A 352 -9.07 -31.38 47.15
CA CYS A 352 -8.44 -30.72 48.30
C CYS A 352 -9.40 -29.89 49.16
N HIS A 353 -10.49 -29.35 48.61
CA HIS A 353 -11.35 -28.41 49.35
C HIS A 353 -12.73 -28.96 49.74
N LYS A 354 -13.05 -30.23 49.44
CA LYS A 354 -14.40 -30.80 49.66
C LYS A 354 -14.88 -30.70 51.11
N ASP A 355 -14.02 -31.05 52.06
CA ASP A 355 -14.41 -31.32 53.45
C ASP A 355 -13.41 -30.73 54.48
N SER A 356 -12.97 -29.46 54.29
CA SER A 356 -12.11 -28.65 55.20
C SER A 356 -10.63 -28.44 54.79
N ASN A 357 -10.36 -28.08 53.52
CA ASN A 357 -8.99 -27.75 53.04
C ASN A 357 -7.96 -28.82 53.44
N ILE A 358 -8.16 -30.03 52.92
CA ILE A 358 -7.33 -31.22 53.16
C ILE A 358 -5.89 -31.01 52.67
N CYS A 359 -5.75 -30.35 51.52
CA CYS A 359 -4.46 -30.14 50.88
C CYS A 359 -4.36 -28.78 50.18
N SER A 360 -3.13 -28.41 49.88
CA SER A 360 -2.77 -27.42 48.86
C SER A 360 -2.01 -28.14 47.75
N TYR A 361 -1.90 -27.53 46.57
CA TYR A 361 -1.22 -28.17 45.45
C TYR A 361 -0.49 -27.15 44.57
N ILE A 362 0.55 -27.65 43.90
CA ILE A 362 1.33 -26.93 42.90
C ILE A 362 1.43 -27.81 41.66
N MET A 363 1.24 -27.22 40.49
CA MET A 363 1.35 -27.93 39.21
C MET A 363 2.61 -27.51 38.47
N ASN A 364 3.48 -28.47 38.22
CA ASN A 364 4.77 -28.29 37.56
C ASN A 364 4.76 -29.06 36.22
N GLU A 365 5.79 -28.87 35.39
CA GLU A 365 5.93 -29.64 34.15
C GLU A 365 6.15 -31.13 34.41
N ARG A 366 6.87 -31.47 35.49
CA ARG A 366 7.29 -32.85 35.82
C ARG A 366 6.27 -33.63 36.64
N ALA A 367 5.70 -33.00 37.67
CA ALA A 367 4.78 -33.64 38.60
C ALA A 367 3.74 -32.63 39.09
N ILE A 368 2.70 -33.14 39.75
CA ILE A 368 1.78 -32.36 40.58
C ILE A 368 2.12 -32.64 42.03
N GLU A 369 2.51 -31.60 42.75
CA GLU A 369 2.84 -31.69 44.17
C GLU A 369 1.59 -31.38 44.98
N VAL A 370 1.14 -32.34 45.79
CA VAL A 370 0.00 -32.20 46.71
C VAL A 370 0.55 -32.19 48.13
N GLN A 371 0.35 -31.10 48.85
CA GLN A 371 0.79 -30.95 50.23
C GLN A 371 -0.41 -31.01 51.17
N LEU A 372 -0.46 -32.02 52.02
CA LEU A 372 -1.48 -32.14 53.06
C LEU A 372 -1.35 -30.98 54.07
N THR A 373 -2.48 -30.42 54.52
CA THR A 373 -2.47 -29.33 55.49
C THR A 373 -2.08 -29.82 56.88
N SER A 374 -1.48 -28.94 57.68
CA SER A 374 -1.15 -29.24 59.08
C SER A 374 -2.39 -29.58 59.90
N THR A 375 -3.50 -28.89 59.63
CA THR A 375 -4.80 -29.17 60.25
C THR A 375 -5.27 -30.58 59.95
N TYR A 376 -5.28 -30.98 58.68
CA TYR A 376 -5.74 -32.31 58.28
C TYR A 376 -4.86 -33.42 58.87
N THR A 377 -3.53 -33.29 58.73
CA THR A 377 -2.58 -34.29 59.26
C THR A 377 -2.68 -34.45 60.78
N LYS A 378 -2.86 -33.35 61.52
CA LYS A 378 -3.06 -33.37 62.98
C LYS A 378 -4.37 -34.05 63.36
N THR A 379 -5.48 -33.73 62.70
CA THR A 379 -6.79 -34.35 62.97
C THR A 379 -6.73 -35.87 62.73
N VAL A 380 -6.14 -36.30 61.61
CA VAL A 380 -5.97 -37.74 61.30
C VAL A 380 -5.16 -38.44 62.41
N TRP A 381 -4.07 -37.83 62.88
CA TRP A 381 -3.23 -38.39 63.94
C TRP A 381 -3.94 -38.44 65.29
N GLU A 382 -4.62 -37.37 65.71
CA GLU A 382 -5.35 -37.31 66.97
C GLU A 382 -6.53 -38.29 67.00
N THR A 383 -7.29 -38.40 65.90
CA THR A 383 -8.36 -39.39 65.75
C THR A 383 -7.81 -40.82 65.85
N ALA A 384 -6.67 -41.11 65.22
CA ALA A 384 -6.04 -42.42 65.32
C ALA A 384 -5.61 -42.76 66.76
N LEU A 385 -5.01 -41.80 67.48
CA LEU A 385 -4.58 -41.99 68.87
C LEU A 385 -5.76 -42.22 69.81
N GLN A 386 -6.82 -41.42 69.69
CA GLN A 386 -8.04 -41.56 70.51
C GLN A 386 -8.75 -42.89 70.25
N ALA A 387 -8.89 -43.28 68.98
CA ALA A 387 -9.52 -44.54 68.62
C ALA A 387 -8.75 -45.75 69.14
N ARG A 388 -7.42 -45.67 69.20
CA ARG A 388 -6.56 -46.70 69.80
C ARG A 388 -6.68 -46.73 71.32
N ALA A 389 -6.62 -45.58 71.97
CA ALA A 389 -6.72 -45.49 73.44
C ALA A 389 -8.07 -45.99 73.97
N ASN A 390 -9.16 -45.74 73.23
CA ASN A 390 -10.52 -46.11 73.63
C ASN A 390 -10.98 -47.46 73.07
N GLY A 391 -10.14 -48.18 72.32
CA GLY A 391 -10.53 -49.44 71.68
C GLY A 391 -11.68 -49.32 70.67
N ASN A 392 -11.94 -48.12 70.13
CA ASN A 392 -13.08 -47.87 69.25
C ASN A 392 -12.72 -48.30 67.81
N VAL A 393 -13.06 -49.55 67.48
CA VAL A 393 -12.77 -50.18 66.18
C VAL A 393 -13.51 -49.49 65.03
N GLU A 394 -14.72 -48.98 65.26
CA GLU A 394 -15.52 -48.31 64.23
C GLU A 394 -14.83 -47.04 63.72
N ILE A 395 -14.28 -46.21 64.62
CA ILE A 395 -13.52 -45.01 64.26
C ILE A 395 -12.23 -45.39 63.52
N GLN A 396 -11.57 -46.49 63.88
CA GLN A 396 -10.38 -46.97 63.17
C GLN A 396 -10.71 -47.39 61.72
N ILE A 397 -11.84 -48.06 61.51
CA ILE A 397 -12.31 -48.46 60.16
C ILE A 397 -12.70 -47.23 59.34
N ASP A 398 -13.44 -46.27 59.90
CA ASP A 398 -13.81 -45.04 59.18
C ASP A 398 -12.57 -44.25 58.76
N LEU A 399 -11.57 -44.14 59.65
CA LEU A 399 -10.31 -43.45 59.34
C LEU A 399 -9.55 -44.13 58.20
N LEU A 400 -9.42 -45.46 58.21
CA LEU A 400 -8.78 -46.23 57.14
C LEU A 400 -9.52 -46.07 55.81
N ASN A 401 -10.86 -46.10 55.83
CA ASN A 401 -11.68 -45.91 54.64
C ASN A 401 -11.49 -44.51 54.04
N ARG A 402 -11.44 -43.46 54.88
CA ARG A 402 -11.17 -42.08 54.42
C ARG A 402 -9.79 -41.95 53.78
N LEU A 403 -8.75 -42.50 54.40
CA LEU A 403 -7.39 -42.47 53.87
C LEU A 403 -7.29 -43.23 52.54
N SER A 404 -7.80 -44.47 52.49
CA SER A 404 -7.86 -45.29 51.28
C SER A 404 -8.64 -44.61 50.15
N SER A 405 -9.76 -43.93 50.47
CA SER A 405 -10.54 -43.17 49.50
C SER A 405 -9.74 -42.00 48.91
N LEU A 406 -8.97 -41.28 49.73
CA LEU A 406 -8.10 -40.19 49.27
C LEU A 406 -6.97 -40.73 48.37
N GLU A 407 -6.31 -41.82 48.79
CA GLU A 407 -5.25 -42.46 48.00
C GLU A 407 -5.76 -42.93 46.63
N SER A 408 -6.89 -43.64 46.62
CA SER A 408 -7.55 -44.11 45.38
C SER A 408 -7.95 -42.94 44.48
N THR A 409 -8.48 -41.85 45.07
CA THR A 409 -8.85 -40.65 44.32
C THR A 409 -7.63 -39.99 43.66
N LEU A 410 -6.50 -39.89 44.36
CA LEU A 410 -5.26 -39.32 43.84
C LEU A 410 -4.58 -40.21 42.79
N GLN A 411 -4.59 -41.54 42.97
CA GLN A 411 -4.11 -42.48 41.96
C GLN A 411 -4.96 -42.43 40.69
N ASN A 412 -6.28 -42.46 40.82
CA ASN A 412 -7.20 -42.34 39.68
C ASN A 412 -7.02 -40.99 38.98
N PHE A 413 -6.81 -39.92 39.74
CA PHE A 413 -6.49 -38.62 39.17
C PHE A 413 -5.17 -38.65 38.38
N SER A 414 -4.09 -39.21 38.95
CA SER A 414 -2.79 -39.39 38.27
C SER A 414 -2.94 -40.12 36.94
N ASN A 415 -3.64 -41.26 36.95
CA ASN A 415 -3.94 -42.06 35.77
C ASN A 415 -4.71 -41.25 34.72
N ASN A 416 -5.79 -40.58 35.13
CA ASN A 416 -6.65 -39.83 34.22
C ASN A 416 -5.93 -38.67 33.52
N ILE A 417 -5.03 -37.97 34.21
CA ILE A 417 -4.31 -36.82 33.63
C ILE A 417 -3.00 -37.21 32.92
N GLY A 418 -2.53 -38.44 33.17
CA GLY A 418 -1.26 -38.97 32.67
C GLY A 418 -0.04 -38.25 33.25
N LYS A 419 -0.08 -37.86 34.53
CA LYS A 419 1.02 -37.18 35.21
C LYS A 419 1.24 -37.76 36.60
N ARG A 420 2.50 -37.89 36.96
CA ARG A 420 2.97 -38.18 38.31
C ARG A 420 2.39 -37.20 39.34
N VAL A 421 1.86 -37.74 40.42
CA VAL A 421 1.38 -36.98 41.57
C VAL A 421 2.23 -37.34 42.78
N GLU A 422 2.82 -36.34 43.42
CA GLU A 422 3.67 -36.48 44.61
C GLU A 422 2.92 -35.94 45.82
N VAL A 423 2.77 -36.75 46.85
CA VAL A 423 2.05 -36.35 48.07
C VAL A 423 3.05 -36.09 49.18
N TYR A 424 2.94 -34.93 49.79
CA TYR A 424 3.78 -34.46 50.87
C TYR A 424 2.97 -34.26 52.15
N ASN A 425 3.62 -34.49 53.29
CA ASN A 425 3.06 -34.07 54.57
C ASN A 425 3.15 -32.54 54.75
N SER A 426 2.64 -32.04 55.87
CA SER A 426 2.66 -30.61 56.20
C SER A 426 4.08 -30.01 56.32
N ASP A 427 5.09 -30.83 56.62
CA ASP A 427 6.52 -30.47 56.68
C ASP A 427 7.27 -30.60 55.34
N LYS A 428 6.55 -30.81 54.22
CA LYS A 428 7.11 -31.06 52.88
C LYS A 428 8.00 -32.31 52.78
N ARG A 429 7.79 -33.31 53.63
CA ARG A 429 8.38 -34.64 53.47
C ARG A 429 7.51 -35.47 52.54
N LEU A 430 8.13 -36.07 51.54
CA LEU A 430 7.46 -36.94 50.58
C LEU A 430 6.90 -38.17 51.30
N LEU A 431 5.60 -38.42 51.12
CA LEU A 431 4.89 -39.57 51.69
C LEU A 431 4.75 -40.69 50.64
N THR A 432 4.25 -40.33 49.46
CA THR A 432 4.00 -41.30 48.39
C THR A 432 4.04 -40.64 47.01
N ILE A 433 4.21 -41.47 45.99
CA ILE A 433 4.22 -41.08 44.59
C ILE A 433 3.22 -41.96 43.85
N TYR A 434 2.29 -41.35 43.13
CA TYR A 434 1.39 -42.03 42.21
C TYR A 434 1.86 -41.82 40.78
N GLU A 435 2.42 -42.88 40.19
CA GLU A 435 2.76 -42.90 38.77
C GLU A 435 1.53 -43.28 37.94
N PRO A 436 1.32 -42.63 36.79
CA PRO A 436 0.21 -42.97 35.91
C PRO A 436 0.43 -44.36 35.30
N THR A 437 -0.52 -45.26 35.53
CA THR A 437 -0.56 -46.56 34.84
C THR A 437 -1.10 -46.32 33.43
N LYS A 438 -0.27 -46.61 32.41
CA LYS A 438 -0.56 -46.40 30.98
C LYS A 438 -1.93 -46.89 30.54
#